data_AF-A0A8S3FLD8-F1
#
_entry.id   AF-A0A8S3FLD8-F1
#
_cell.length_a   1.000
_cell.length_b   1.000
_cell.length_c   1.000
_cell.angle_alpha   90.00
_cell.angle_beta   90.00
_cell.angle_gamma   90.00
#
_symmetry.space_group_name_H-M   'P 1'
#
loop_
_entity.id
_entity.type
_entity.pdbx_description
1 polymer ?
#
loop_
_entity_poly.entity_id
_entity_poly.type
_entity_poly.pdbx_seq_one_letter_code
_entity_poly.pdbx_strand_id
1 'polypeptide(L)'
;VKIHTLLWQWFHRLTVFIIELNLFDNYSDDPFDILRGRISTWLYVTLLTTTMTFITVFTMNASYWTTVTIYSPSEKQYEALYQQYPDTIRCPCTSISNPYESFVQVTLRQHQVCESYFIQPWWYQSFNSSLNSFIFISSYFRTLSMLCDITKTTLDDAIR
;
A
#
# COMPACT_ATOMS: atom_id res chain seq x y z
N VAL A 1 40.25 32.65 36.47
CA VAL A 1 41.47 32.06 37.07
C VAL A 1 41.17 30.82 37.91
N LYS A 2 40.31 30.88 38.95
CA LYS A 2 40.00 29.72 39.81
C LYS A 2 39.37 28.50 39.10
N ILE A 3 38.50 28.71 38.11
CA ILE A 3 37.86 27.60 37.37
C ILE A 3 38.89 26.83 36.52
N HIS A 4 39.82 27.53 35.89
CA HIS A 4 40.87 26.92 35.07
C HIS A 4 41.81 26.05 35.91
N THR A 5 42.18 26.49 37.11
CA THR A 5 43.03 25.71 38.02
C THR A 5 42.31 24.47 38.57
N LEU A 6 41.00 24.57 38.81
CA LEU A 6 40.19 23.43 39.25
C LEU A 6 40.03 22.39 38.13
N LEU A 7 39.78 22.84 36.89
CA LEU A 7 39.70 21.96 35.72
C LEU A 7 41.03 21.23 35.48
N TRP A 8 42.15 21.93 35.61
CA TRP A 8 43.47 21.33 35.46
C TRP A 8 43.77 20.29 36.54
N GLN A 9 43.43 20.57 37.80
CA GLN A 9 43.56 19.61 38.89
C GLN A 9 42.69 18.37 38.69
N TRP A 10 41.45 18.56 38.22
CA TRP A 10 40.54 17.46 37.89
C TRP A 10 41.07 16.61 36.75
N PHE A 11 41.53 17.24 35.67
CA PHE A 11 42.12 16.53 34.53
C PHE A 11 43.35 15.73 34.96
N HIS A 12 44.24 16.33 35.74
CA HIS A 12 45.42 15.63 36.24
C HIS A 12 45.05 14.39 37.08
N ARG A 13 44.13 14.54 38.05
CA ARG A 13 43.65 13.41 38.86
C ARG A 13 43.01 12.31 38.02
N LEU A 14 42.21 12.69 37.03
CA LEU A 14 41.58 11.75 36.11
C LEU A 14 42.62 10.99 35.28
N THR A 15 43.62 11.69 34.74
CA THR A 15 44.68 11.05 33.95
C THR A 15 45.50 10.06 34.77
N VAL A 16 45.84 10.40 36.02
CA VAL A 16 46.57 9.49 36.92
C VAL A 16 45.72 8.26 37.23
N PHE A 17 44.46 8.46 37.60
CA PHE A 17 43.53 7.35 37.86
C PHE A 17 43.38 6.42 36.65
N ILE A 18 43.26 6.98 35.45
CA ILE A 18 43.16 6.22 34.20
C ILE A 18 44.46 5.44 33.93
N ILE A 19 45.63 6.04 34.18
CA ILE A 19 46.93 5.40 33.99
C ILE A 19 47.18 4.27 34.99
N GLU A 20 46.71 4.44 36.22
CA GLU A 20 46.89 3.47 37.30
C GLU A 20 45.86 2.34 37.29
N LEU A 21 44.81 2.45 36.47
CA LEU A 21 43.74 1.47 36.42
C LEU A 21 44.27 0.06 36.08
N ASN A 22 44.01 -0.88 36.99
CA ASN A 22 44.27 -2.31 36.81
C ASN A 22 43.01 -3.09 37.20
N LEU A 23 42.17 -3.41 36.22
CA LEU A 23 40.95 -4.21 36.41
C LEU A 23 41.27 -5.69 36.69
N PHE A 24 42.44 -6.16 36.26
CA PHE A 24 42.88 -7.55 36.40
C PHE A 24 43.94 -7.70 37.50
N ASP A 25 43.82 -6.89 38.55
CA ASP A 25 44.74 -6.92 39.68
C ASP A 25 44.65 -8.27 40.40
N ASN A 26 45.74 -9.02 40.37
CA ASN A 26 45.98 -10.11 41.30
C ASN A 26 46.78 -9.53 42.47
N TYR A 27 46.56 -9.96 43.71
CA TYR A 27 47.26 -9.51 44.92
C TYR A 27 48.76 -9.91 44.93
N SER A 28 49.43 -9.83 43.79
CA SER A 28 50.82 -10.16 43.54
C SER A 28 51.63 -8.88 43.62
N ASP A 29 52.70 -8.92 44.42
CA ASP A 29 53.70 -7.83 44.45
C ASP A 29 54.69 -7.94 43.28
N ASP A 30 54.53 -8.92 42.37
CA ASP A 30 55.39 -9.10 41.21
C ASP A 30 55.15 -7.96 40.19
N PRO A 31 56.17 -7.14 39.87
CA PRO A 31 56.05 -6.07 38.88
C PRO A 31 55.59 -6.56 37.49
N PHE A 32 55.88 -7.81 37.11
CA PHE A 32 55.45 -8.35 35.83
C PHE A 32 53.94 -8.63 35.78
N ASP A 33 53.38 -9.10 36.88
CA ASP A 33 51.94 -9.37 37.01
C ASP A 33 51.13 -8.07 36.96
N ILE A 34 51.59 -7.04 37.68
CA ILE A 34 50.96 -5.71 37.68
C ILE A 34 50.98 -5.09 36.27
N LEU A 35 52.11 -5.18 35.56
CA LEU A 35 52.22 -4.68 34.18
C LEU A 35 51.25 -5.41 33.24
N ARG A 36 51.19 -6.75 33.34
CA ARG A 36 50.29 -7.57 32.53
C ARG A 36 48.82 -7.24 32.80
N GLY A 37 48.45 -7.06 34.07
CA GLY A 37 47.11 -6.66 34.48
C GLY A 37 46.72 -5.29 33.89
N ARG A 38 47.62 -4.31 33.97
CA ARG A 38 47.43 -2.98 33.38
C ARG A 38 47.25 -3.05 31.87
N ILE A 39 48.11 -3.77 31.14
CA ILE A 39 48.00 -3.93 29.68
C ILE A 39 46.67 -4.61 29.30
N SER A 40 46.29 -5.66 30.03
CA SER A 40 45.01 -6.35 29.82
C SER A 40 43.82 -5.41 30.06
N THR A 41 43.91 -4.54 31.07
CA THR A 41 42.89 -3.53 31.38
C THR A 41 42.73 -2.54 30.23
N TRP A 42 43.83 -2.01 29.71
CA TRP A 42 43.80 -1.11 28.56
C TRP A 42 43.23 -1.77 27.31
N LEU A 43 43.62 -3.02 27.03
CA LEU A 43 43.08 -3.78 25.91
C LEU A 43 41.57 -4.03 26.07
N TYR A 44 41.14 -4.41 27.27
CA TYR A 44 39.72 -4.63 27.56
C TYR A 44 38.90 -3.34 27.42
N VAL A 45 39.34 -2.24 28.05
CA VAL A 45 38.62 -0.96 28.01
C VAL A 45 38.58 -0.41 26.58
N THR A 46 39.66 -0.49 25.82
CA THR A 46 39.67 -0.06 24.40
C THR A 46 38.74 -0.92 23.56
N LEU A 47 38.72 -2.24 23.73
CA LEU A 47 37.81 -3.12 23.00
C LEU A 47 36.34 -2.87 23.39
N LEU A 48 36.05 -2.70 24.67
CA LEU A 48 34.70 -2.45 25.16
C LEU A 48 34.17 -1.09 24.67
N THR A 49 34.99 -0.04 24.74
CA THR A 49 34.60 1.29 24.26
C THR A 49 34.43 1.32 22.73
N THR A 50 35.29 0.65 21.97
CA THR A 50 35.16 0.56 20.50
C THR A 50 33.91 -0.22 20.08
N THR A 51 33.59 -1.33 20.74
CA THR A 51 32.37 -2.10 20.45
C THR A 51 31.09 -1.31 20.80
N MET A 52 31.06 -0.66 21.96
CA MET A 52 29.92 0.17 22.37
C MET A 52 29.71 1.38 21.44
N THR A 53 30.80 2.04 21.03
CA THR A 53 30.71 3.15 20.07
C THR A 53 30.24 2.67 18.71
N PHE A 54 30.75 1.54 18.21
CA PHE A 54 30.29 0.94 16.95
C PHE A 54 28.79 0.63 16.98
N ILE A 55 28.29 -0.03 18.04
CA ILE A 55 26.87 -0.33 18.21
C ILE A 55 26.04 0.96 18.22
N THR A 56 26.47 1.96 18.99
CA THR A 56 25.75 3.24 19.09
C THR A 56 25.66 3.93 17.74
N VAL A 57 26.79 4.08 17.04
CA VAL A 57 26.82 4.69 15.71
C VAL A 57 25.94 3.92 14.73
N PHE A 58 26.02 2.59 14.73
CA PHE A 58 25.20 1.75 13.87
C PHE A 58 23.69 1.95 14.14
N THR A 59 23.28 1.91 15.41
CA THR A 59 21.86 2.09 15.79
C THR A 59 21.33 3.49 15.49
N MET A 60 22.14 4.55 15.64
CA MET A 60 21.72 5.91 15.28
C MET A 60 21.52 6.10 13.77
N ASN A 61 22.26 5.35 12.94
CA ASN A 61 22.12 5.39 11.49
C ASN A 61 21.03 4.44 10.96
N ALA A 62 20.40 3.65 11.83
CA ALA A 62 19.30 2.79 11.44
C ALA A 62 18.06 3.64 11.12
N SER A 63 17.78 3.86 9.84
CA SER A 63 16.53 4.45 9.40
C SER A 63 15.40 3.43 9.57
N TYR A 64 14.35 3.80 10.30
CA TYR A 64 13.17 2.95 10.46
C TYR A 64 12.14 3.25 9.36
N TRP A 65 11.63 2.20 8.74
CA TRP A 65 10.51 2.31 7.81
C TRP A 65 9.22 2.50 8.59
N THR A 66 8.42 3.49 8.21
CA THR A 66 7.07 3.68 8.75
C THR A 66 6.04 3.40 7.66
N THR A 67 4.95 2.73 8.03
CA THR A 67 3.82 2.49 7.15
C THR A 67 2.78 3.58 7.38
N VAL A 68 2.52 4.37 6.35
CA VAL A 68 1.48 5.41 6.36
C VAL A 68 0.28 4.91 5.56
N THR A 69 -0.89 4.92 6.18
CA THR A 69 -2.16 4.57 5.52
C THR A 69 -2.91 5.83 5.13
N ILE A 70 -3.26 5.94 3.85
CA ILE A 70 -4.06 7.04 3.32
C ILE A 70 -5.40 6.46 2.86
N TYR A 71 -6.49 6.96 3.43
CA TYR A 71 -7.84 6.54 3.07
C TYR A 71 -8.34 7.35 1.87
N SER A 72 -8.89 6.65 0.87
CA SER A 72 -9.51 7.24 -0.33
C SER A 72 -8.66 8.33 -1.00
N PRO A 73 -7.42 8.02 -1.43
CA PRO A 73 -6.59 8.98 -2.13
C PRO A 73 -7.26 9.39 -3.46
N SER A 74 -7.08 10.66 -3.85
CA SER A 74 -7.38 11.06 -5.23
C SER A 74 -6.40 10.42 -6.22
N GLU A 75 -6.82 10.27 -7.48
CA GLU A 75 -5.97 9.71 -8.55
C GLU A 75 -4.61 10.41 -8.65
N LYS A 76 -4.60 11.75 -8.65
CA LYS A 76 -3.36 12.54 -8.68
C LYS A 76 -2.45 12.30 -7.48
N GLN A 77 -3.03 12.12 -6.29
CA GLN A 77 -2.24 11.81 -5.08
C GLN A 77 -1.63 10.42 -5.17
N TYR A 78 -2.39 9.44 -5.66
CA TYR A 78 -1.88 8.10 -5.88
C TYR A 78 -0.73 8.10 -6.89
N GLU A 79 -0.89 8.78 -8.03
CA GLU A 79 0.17 8.88 -9.05
C GLU A 79 1.45 9.51 -8.51
N ALA A 80 1.33 10.60 -7.73
CA ALA A 80 2.49 11.24 -7.11
C ALA A 80 3.20 10.31 -6.11
N LEU A 81 2.44 9.57 -5.29
CA LEU A 81 2.99 8.61 -4.34
C LEU A 81 3.62 7.40 -5.04
N TYR A 82 3.02 6.93 -6.14
CA TYR A 82 3.53 5.82 -6.92
C TYR A 82 4.86 6.18 -7.61
N GLN A 83 5.01 7.41 -8.10
CA GLN A 83 6.29 7.89 -8.65
C GLN A 83 7.41 7.93 -7.60
N GLN A 84 7.06 8.25 -6.35
CA GLN A 84 8.04 8.38 -5.27
C GLN A 84 8.36 7.03 -4.59
N TYR A 85 7.39 6.12 -4.51
CA TYR A 85 7.46 4.87 -3.75
C TYR A 85 6.92 3.66 -4.54
N PRO A 86 7.43 3.36 -5.75
CA PRO A 86 6.83 2.37 -6.64
C PRO A 86 6.84 0.95 -6.06
N ASP A 87 7.91 0.58 -5.35
CA ASP A 87 8.08 -0.79 -4.84
C ASP A 87 7.36 -1.06 -3.51
N THR A 88 6.97 -0.02 -2.78
CA THR A 88 6.44 -0.13 -1.42
C THR A 88 4.98 0.28 -1.30
N ILE A 89 4.43 1.02 -2.27
CA ILE A 89 3.02 1.41 -2.27
C ILE A 89 2.12 0.21 -2.50
N ARG A 90 1.03 0.13 -1.72
CA ARG A 90 0.02 -0.92 -1.84
C ARG A 90 -1.37 -0.29 -1.80
N CYS A 91 -2.16 -0.53 -2.85
CA CYS A 91 -3.56 -0.15 -2.92
C CYS A 91 -4.42 -1.41 -2.95
N PRO A 92 -4.86 -1.92 -1.79
CA PRO A 92 -5.80 -3.02 -1.77
C PRO A 92 -7.17 -2.55 -2.26
N CYS A 93 -7.83 -3.38 -3.07
CA CYS A 93 -9.21 -3.14 -3.45
C CYS A 93 -10.12 -3.31 -2.22
N THR A 94 -11.07 -2.40 -2.02
CA THR A 94 -12.08 -2.52 -0.96
C THR A 94 -13.09 -3.63 -1.27
N SER A 95 -13.31 -3.90 -2.55
CA SER A 95 -14.28 -4.84 -3.08
C SER A 95 -13.63 -5.65 -4.19
N ILE A 96 -13.86 -6.96 -4.24
CA ILE A 96 -13.36 -7.84 -5.33
C ILE A 96 -14.15 -7.63 -6.62
N SER A 97 -15.43 -7.26 -6.49
CA SER A 97 -16.30 -6.86 -7.58
C SER A 97 -17.10 -5.64 -7.15
N ASN A 98 -17.28 -4.70 -8.09
CA ASN A 98 -18.23 -3.62 -7.95
C ASN A 98 -19.42 -3.90 -8.87
N PRO A 99 -20.66 -3.67 -8.44
CA PRO A 99 -21.83 -3.81 -9.30
C PRO A 99 -21.72 -2.82 -10.48
N TYR A 100 -22.07 -3.26 -11.69
CA TYR A 100 -21.96 -2.45 -12.91
C TYR A 100 -22.72 -1.12 -12.81
N GLU A 101 -23.87 -1.12 -12.14
CA GLU A 101 -24.68 0.08 -11.86
C GLU A 101 -23.87 1.20 -11.18
N SER A 102 -22.82 0.87 -10.41
CA SER A 102 -22.02 1.87 -9.69
C SER A 102 -21.08 2.70 -10.56
N PHE A 103 -20.79 2.27 -11.79
CA PHE A 103 -19.85 2.96 -12.69
C PHE A 103 -20.33 3.06 -14.14
N VAL A 104 -21.42 2.39 -14.52
CA VAL A 104 -22.01 2.48 -15.86
C VAL A 104 -23.46 2.94 -15.77
N GLN A 105 -23.77 4.08 -16.41
CA GLN A 105 -25.14 4.53 -16.60
C GLN A 105 -25.59 4.21 -18.03
N VAL A 106 -26.47 3.22 -18.18
CA VAL A 106 -27.06 2.86 -19.48
C VAL A 106 -28.47 3.42 -19.57
N THR A 107 -28.71 4.35 -20.51
CA THR A 107 -30.06 4.83 -20.83
C THR A 107 -30.56 4.18 -22.11
N LEU A 108 -31.54 3.28 -22.00
CA LEU A 108 -32.15 2.64 -23.16
C LEU A 108 -33.03 3.63 -23.93
N ARG A 109 -32.77 3.78 -25.23
CA ARG A 109 -33.70 4.39 -26.18
C ARG A 109 -34.10 3.32 -27.18
N GLN A 110 -35.37 2.91 -27.14
CA GLN A 110 -35.90 1.97 -28.11
C GLN A 110 -36.04 2.65 -29.48
N HIS A 111 -35.89 1.85 -30.54
CA HIS A 111 -36.15 2.33 -31.88
C HIS A 111 -37.66 2.57 -32.05
N GLN A 112 -38.06 3.62 -32.78
CA GLN A 112 -39.47 4.01 -32.97
C GLN A 112 -40.38 2.86 -33.46
N VAL A 113 -39.80 1.88 -34.15
CA VAL A 113 -40.52 0.71 -34.63
C VAL A 113 -41.06 -0.18 -33.49
N CYS A 114 -40.38 -0.20 -32.35
CA CYS A 114 -40.79 -0.92 -31.14
C CYS A 114 -41.90 -0.19 -30.36
N GLU A 115 -42.28 1.00 -30.77
CA GLU A 115 -43.44 1.75 -30.27
C GLU A 115 -44.53 1.87 -31.34
N SER A 116 -44.31 1.27 -32.52
CA SER A 116 -45.21 1.39 -33.65
C SER A 116 -46.46 0.53 -33.50
N TYR A 117 -47.51 0.91 -34.22
CA TYR A 117 -48.76 0.16 -34.32
C TYR A 117 -48.57 -1.26 -34.89
N PHE A 118 -47.50 -1.50 -35.66
CA PHE A 118 -47.28 -2.75 -36.39
C PHE A 118 -46.82 -3.91 -35.52
N ILE A 119 -46.19 -3.63 -34.38
CA ILE A 119 -45.73 -4.66 -33.43
C ILE A 119 -46.84 -5.09 -32.45
N GLN A 120 -48.02 -4.46 -32.52
CA GLN A 120 -49.12 -4.80 -31.61
C GLN A 120 -49.76 -6.14 -31.99
N PRO A 121 -50.12 -6.99 -31.01
CA PRO A 121 -50.67 -8.33 -31.27
C PRO A 121 -51.86 -8.35 -32.21
N TRP A 122 -52.80 -7.42 -32.02
CA TRP A 122 -53.99 -7.35 -32.84
C TRP A 122 -53.65 -7.02 -34.32
N TRP A 123 -52.56 -6.29 -34.61
CA TRP A 123 -52.19 -5.90 -35.98
C TRP A 123 -51.84 -7.11 -36.84
N TYR A 124 -50.86 -7.91 -36.41
CA TYR A 124 -50.41 -9.06 -37.20
C TYR A 124 -51.34 -10.27 -37.08
N GLN A 125 -52.15 -10.35 -36.02
CA GLN A 125 -53.18 -11.38 -35.89
C GLN A 125 -54.36 -11.17 -36.84
N SER A 126 -54.70 -9.92 -37.18
CA SER A 126 -55.74 -9.61 -38.17
C SER A 126 -55.43 -10.14 -39.58
N PHE A 127 -54.17 -10.40 -39.89
CA PHE A 127 -53.74 -10.91 -41.20
C PHE A 127 -53.71 -12.44 -41.30
N ASN A 128 -53.91 -13.14 -40.19
CA ASN A 128 -53.79 -14.61 -40.11
C ASN A 128 -54.92 -15.37 -40.84
N SER A 129 -55.94 -14.67 -41.32
CA SER A 129 -57.12 -15.22 -42.02
C SER A 129 -57.20 -14.81 -43.50
N SER A 130 -56.14 -14.27 -44.10
CA SER A 130 -56.14 -13.74 -45.47
C SER A 130 -54.99 -14.29 -46.33
N LEU A 131 -55.17 -14.27 -47.66
CA LEU A 131 -54.29 -14.77 -48.75
C LEU A 131 -52.80 -14.95 -48.39
N ASN A 132 -52.15 -16.00 -48.93
CA ASN A 132 -50.74 -16.39 -48.67
C ASN A 132 -49.73 -15.24 -48.49
N SER A 133 -49.86 -14.13 -49.22
CA SER A 133 -48.98 -12.95 -49.11
C SER A 133 -49.04 -12.25 -47.74
N PHE A 134 -50.18 -12.27 -47.04
CA PHE A 134 -50.37 -11.62 -45.75
C PHE A 134 -49.82 -12.44 -44.56
N ILE A 135 -49.62 -13.74 -44.75
CA ILE A 135 -48.97 -14.63 -43.77
C ILE A 135 -47.48 -14.27 -43.61
N PHE A 136 -46.81 -13.88 -44.69
CA PHE A 136 -45.42 -13.43 -44.62
C PHE A 136 -45.27 -12.09 -43.90
N ILE A 137 -46.22 -11.18 -44.10
CA ILE A 137 -46.23 -9.88 -43.41
C ILE A 137 -46.48 -10.09 -41.91
N SER A 138 -47.47 -10.90 -41.53
CA SER A 138 -47.79 -11.14 -40.11
C SER A 138 -46.62 -11.78 -39.36
N SER A 139 -45.94 -12.76 -39.96
CA SER A 139 -44.77 -13.42 -39.37
C SER A 139 -43.57 -12.48 -39.19
N TYR A 140 -43.34 -11.57 -40.14
CA TYR A 140 -42.27 -10.57 -40.03
C TYR A 140 -42.49 -9.63 -38.83
N PHE A 141 -43.68 -9.02 -38.73
CA PHE A 141 -43.98 -8.09 -37.65
C PHE A 141 -44.13 -8.77 -36.28
N ARG A 142 -44.57 -10.03 -36.25
CA ARG A 142 -44.52 -10.86 -35.04
C ARG A 142 -43.09 -11.08 -34.55
N THR A 143 -42.15 -11.36 -35.46
CA THR A 143 -40.73 -11.52 -35.13
C THR A 143 -40.14 -10.21 -34.61
N LEU A 144 -40.49 -9.10 -35.23
CA LEU A 144 -40.07 -7.77 -34.80
C LEU A 144 -40.58 -7.42 -33.39
N SER A 145 -41.84 -7.73 -33.09
CA SER A 145 -42.41 -7.61 -31.74
C SER A 145 -41.62 -8.41 -30.72
N MET A 146 -41.30 -9.68 -31.01
CA MET A 146 -40.47 -10.51 -30.12
C MET A 146 -39.07 -9.92 -29.90
N LEU A 147 -38.43 -9.41 -30.95
CA LEU A 147 -37.11 -8.78 -30.84
C LEU A 147 -37.14 -7.54 -29.94
N CYS A 148 -38.17 -6.69 -30.07
CA CYS A 148 -38.34 -5.53 -29.22
C CYS A 148 -38.52 -5.92 -27.74
N ASP A 149 -39.30 -6.97 -27.46
CA ASP A 149 -39.54 -7.46 -26.09
C ASP A 149 -38.30 -8.12 -25.48
N ILE A 150 -37.60 -8.97 -26.24
CA ILE A 150 -36.36 -9.62 -25.79
C ILE A 150 -35.28 -8.58 -25.51
N THR A 151 -35.15 -7.57 -26.36
CA THR A 151 -34.15 -6.51 -26.16
C THR A 151 -34.42 -5.74 -24.87
N LYS A 152 -35.69 -5.41 -24.59
CA LYS A 152 -36.08 -4.69 -23.38
C LYS A 152 -35.78 -5.51 -22.13
N THR A 153 -36.24 -6.76 -22.09
CA THR A 153 -36.07 -7.65 -20.94
C THR A 153 -34.59 -7.95 -20.66
N THR A 154 -33.81 -8.26 -21.70
CA THR A 154 -32.38 -8.55 -21.55
C THR A 154 -31.62 -7.36 -20.98
N LEU A 155 -31.95 -6.13 -21.40
CA LEU A 155 -31.29 -4.94 -20.88
C LEU A 155 -31.74 -4.60 -19.46
N ASP A 156 -33.04 -4.71 -19.17
CA ASP A 156 -33.58 -4.48 -17.83
C ASP A 156 -32.97 -5.48 -16.82
N ASP A 157 -32.75 -6.73 -17.23
CA ASP A 157 -32.08 -7.75 -16.40
C ASP A 157 -30.56 -7.52 -16.27
N ALA A 158 -29.91 -6.97 -17.29
CA ALA A 158 -28.46 -6.70 -17.25
C ALA A 158 -28.10 -5.44 -16.44
N ILE A 159 -29.04 -4.50 -16.29
CA ILE A 159 -28.88 -3.28 -15.51
C ILE A 159 -29.21 -3.51 -14.02
N ARG A 160 -30.00 -4.54 -13.70
CA ARG A 160 -30.37 -4.93 -12.33
C ARG A 160 -29.26 -5.71 -11.62
#